data_AF-A0A3R6ZQL3-F1
#
_entry.id   AF-A0A3R6ZQL3-F1
#
_cell.length_a   1.000
_cell.length_b   1.000
_cell.length_c   1.000
_cell.angle_alpha   90.00
_cell.angle_beta   90.00
_cell.angle_gamma   90.00
#
_symmetry.space_group_name_H-M   'P 1'
#
loop_
_entity.id
_entity.type
_entity.pdbx_description
1 polymer ?
#
loop_
_entity_poly.entity_id
_entity_poly.type
_entity_poly.pdbx_seq_one_letter_code
_entity_poly.pdbx_strand_id
1 'polypeptide(L)'
;MLFMTLASLKHCGSWDIAAAVFKEAPPTFSKRVTGFIECLYPFLKAKYIDNMASKWTMTQLRSCGHSFKNFPMALYAVDVTFQKTNAPVGSFAEKKRFFSKKHGQYGLKVEVSVLPNGYAINVTSAAPGSIADLTICEENEGFHLVMLAKRPDEESMHDNGRHQEQHPGSWALLADKGYQGLQRRLRAITPTKKPPGGMLSSSELVQNDKIASDRKSKKRITVALTTNAAGTKSIDPLFIGTAAKSRCCGGQTPAELGFDYYASKKGRVDSDIVNSYLEALNVKMAEQGRKVLMLLDNAPPHLVFETTPLSNVRVKKLPPNTTNTTAFLQLQDAES
;
A
#
# COMPACT_ATOMS: atom_id res chain seq x y z
N MET A 1 -13.93 21.57 11.90
CA MET A 1 -13.46 21.54 10.51
C MET A 1 -12.99 20.12 10.19
N LEU A 2 -13.57 19.49 9.17
CA LEU A 2 -13.21 18.14 8.68
C LEU A 2 -12.48 18.31 7.35
N PHE A 3 -11.19 18.02 7.32
CA PHE A 3 -10.38 17.99 6.12
C PHE A 3 -10.56 16.67 5.39
N MET A 4 -10.90 16.75 4.11
CA MET A 4 -10.92 15.60 3.22
C MET A 4 -9.65 15.60 2.40
N THR A 5 -9.07 14.42 2.28
CA THR A 5 -7.80 14.17 1.65
C THR A 5 -7.99 13.12 0.57
N LEU A 6 -7.59 13.44 -0.64
CA LEU A 6 -7.17 12.43 -1.60
C LEU A 6 -5.66 12.24 -1.39
N ALA A 7 -5.25 11.20 -0.66
CA ALA A 7 -3.83 11.01 -0.38
C ALA A 7 -3.17 10.45 -1.63
N SER A 8 -2.47 11.29 -2.38
CA SER A 8 -1.43 10.83 -3.30
C SER A 8 -0.10 11.13 -2.63
N LEU A 9 0.31 10.23 -1.72
CA LEU A 9 1.55 10.22 -0.91
C LEU A 9 2.85 10.23 -1.74
N LYS A 10 3.00 11.17 -2.67
CA LYS A 10 4.14 11.19 -3.58
C LYS A 10 4.82 12.57 -3.67
N HIS A 11 4.14 13.68 -3.32
CA HIS A 11 4.60 15.02 -3.73
C HIS A 11 4.15 16.22 -2.85
N CYS A 12 4.65 16.41 -1.61
CA CYS A 12 4.29 17.64 -0.82
C CYS A 12 5.41 18.44 -0.17
N GLY A 13 6.67 18.30 -0.61
CA GLY A 13 7.74 19.16 -0.11
C GLY A 13 8.04 18.97 1.40
N SER A 14 8.57 19.99 2.08
CA SER A 14 9.00 19.91 3.49
C SER A 14 7.88 20.24 4.49
N TRP A 15 8.08 19.88 5.77
CA TRP A 15 7.16 20.22 6.86
C TRP A 15 6.96 21.73 7.05
N ASP A 16 7.98 22.55 6.78
CA ASP A 16 7.87 24.00 6.82
C ASP A 16 6.89 24.51 5.76
N ILE A 17 6.93 23.89 4.58
CA ILE A 17 6.01 24.17 3.49
C ILE A 17 4.61 23.77 3.90
N ALA A 18 4.44 22.57 4.46
CA ALA A 18 3.12 22.09 4.88
C ALA A 18 2.55 22.87 6.08
N ALA A 19 3.36 23.30 7.04
CA ALA A 19 2.88 23.97 8.25
C ALA A 19 2.53 25.45 8.07
N ALA A 20 3.25 26.15 7.18
CA ALA A 20 2.96 27.53 6.81
C ALA A 20 1.51 27.70 6.30
N VAL A 21 0.97 26.67 5.65
CA VAL A 21 -0.43 26.59 5.21
C VAL A 21 -1.43 26.77 6.34
N PHE A 22 -1.13 26.18 7.50
CA PHE A 22 -2.00 26.19 8.66
C PHE A 22 -1.74 27.36 9.58
N LYS A 23 -0.76 28.22 9.23
CA LYS A 23 -0.22 29.25 10.12
C LYS A 23 0.17 28.64 11.47
N GLU A 24 0.65 27.40 11.44
CA GLU A 24 1.12 26.67 12.60
C GLU A 24 2.64 26.55 12.54
N ALA A 25 3.25 26.40 13.72
CA ALA A 25 4.67 26.06 13.77
C ALA A 25 4.90 24.67 13.13
N PRO A 26 5.92 24.50 12.27
CA PRO A 26 6.24 23.21 11.65
C PRO A 26 6.32 22.00 12.59
N PRO A 27 6.92 22.13 13.79
CA PRO A 27 6.91 21.04 14.76
C PRO A 27 5.52 20.65 15.24
N THR A 28 4.63 21.62 15.44
CA THR A 28 3.24 21.39 15.89
C THR A 28 2.43 20.67 14.81
N PHE A 29 2.57 21.11 13.56
CA PHE A 29 1.88 20.52 12.43
C PHE A 29 2.34 19.09 12.15
N SER A 30 3.66 18.87 12.06
CA SER A 30 4.24 17.53 11.86
C SER A 30 3.81 16.58 12.98
N LYS A 31 3.93 16.99 14.25
CA LYS A 31 3.49 16.17 15.39
C LYS A 31 2.02 15.77 15.30
N ARG A 32 1.15 16.66 14.83
CA ARG A 32 -0.28 16.38 14.67
C ARG A 32 -0.56 15.37 13.55
N VAL A 33 0.06 15.56 12.38
CA VAL A 33 -0.09 14.65 11.23
C VAL A 33 0.50 13.28 11.54
N THR A 34 1.69 13.23 12.13
CA THR A 34 2.33 11.98 12.56
C THR A 34 1.48 11.27 13.62
N GLY A 35 0.99 11.99 14.64
CA GLY A 35 0.10 11.40 15.65
C GLY A 35 -1.21 10.85 15.06
N PHE A 36 -1.74 11.49 14.02
CA PHE A 36 -2.89 10.97 13.27
C PHE A 36 -2.57 9.66 12.54
N ILE A 37 -1.43 9.61 11.83
CA ILE A 37 -0.98 8.40 11.10
C ILE A 37 -0.68 7.27 12.09
N GLU A 38 -0.01 7.56 13.20
CA GLU A 38 0.27 6.60 14.28
C GLU A 38 -1.01 6.05 14.90
N CYS A 39 -2.05 6.88 15.06
CA CYS A 39 -3.36 6.45 15.54
C CYS A 39 -4.06 5.54 14.52
N LEU A 40 -4.01 5.87 13.22
CA LEU A 40 -4.67 5.08 12.17
C LEU A 40 -3.95 3.77 11.82
N TYR A 41 -2.61 3.77 11.89
CA TYR A 41 -1.78 2.69 11.39
C TYR A 41 -2.16 1.31 11.96
N PRO A 42 -2.36 1.13 13.28
CA PRO A 42 -2.75 -0.16 13.84
C PRO A 42 -4.09 -0.66 13.28
N PHE A 43 -5.09 0.21 13.10
CA PHE A 43 -6.38 -0.18 12.55
C PHE A 43 -6.27 -0.58 11.07
N LEU A 44 -5.53 0.20 10.28
CA LEU A 44 -5.31 -0.10 8.87
C LEU A 44 -4.52 -1.40 8.70
N LYS A 45 -3.47 -1.61 9.50
CA LYS A 45 -2.67 -2.84 9.48
C LYS A 45 -3.51 -4.04 9.89
N ALA A 46 -4.22 -3.96 11.02
CA ALA A 46 -5.06 -5.06 11.49
C ALA A 46 -6.12 -5.44 10.43
N LYS A 47 -6.84 -4.45 9.90
CA LYS A 47 -7.95 -4.68 8.97
C LYS A 47 -7.49 -5.16 7.59
N TYR A 48 -6.46 -4.54 7.01
CA TYR A 48 -6.08 -4.77 5.62
C TYR A 48 -4.88 -5.70 5.43
N ILE A 49 -4.14 -6.03 6.50
CA ILE A 49 -2.95 -6.87 6.43
C ILE A 49 -3.10 -8.10 7.33
N ASP A 50 -3.24 -7.90 8.64
CA ASP A 50 -3.19 -9.02 9.60
C ASP A 50 -4.41 -9.96 9.46
N ASN A 51 -5.60 -9.38 9.28
CA ASN A 51 -6.82 -10.15 8.99
C ASN A 51 -6.75 -10.89 7.65
N MET A 52 -6.06 -10.32 6.65
CA MET A 52 -5.90 -10.96 5.34
C MET A 52 -4.95 -12.15 5.41
N ALA A 53 -3.87 -12.04 6.20
CA ALA A 53 -2.94 -13.14 6.45
C ALA A 53 -3.64 -14.34 7.08
N SER A 54 -4.57 -14.08 8.01
CA SER A 54 -5.35 -15.13 8.70
C SER A 54 -6.43 -15.75 7.82
N LYS A 55 -7.01 -14.97 6.89
CA LYS A 55 -8.14 -15.38 6.04
C LYS A 55 -7.73 -16.26 4.86
N TRP A 56 -6.55 -16.03 4.28
CA TRP A 56 -6.16 -16.61 3.00
C TRP A 56 -5.01 -17.60 3.15
N THR A 57 -5.36 -18.87 3.33
CA THR A 57 -4.43 -20.01 3.27
C THR A 57 -4.35 -20.55 1.85
N MET A 58 -3.46 -21.52 1.61
CA MET A 58 -3.35 -22.14 0.29
C MET A 58 -4.65 -22.85 -0.09
N THR A 59 -5.32 -23.52 0.85
CA THR A 59 -6.64 -24.13 0.65
C THR A 59 -7.65 -23.11 0.12
N GLN A 60 -7.84 -21.96 0.78
CA GLN A 60 -8.79 -20.95 0.32
C GLN A 60 -8.40 -20.32 -1.01
N LEU A 61 -7.11 -20.09 -1.26
CA LEU A 61 -6.65 -19.56 -2.54
C LEU A 61 -6.95 -20.53 -3.68
N ARG A 62 -6.73 -21.84 -3.49
CA ARG A 62 -7.04 -22.84 -4.51
C ARG A 62 -8.54 -23.00 -4.71
N SER A 63 -9.33 -23.10 -3.64
CA SER A 63 -10.79 -23.28 -3.73
C SER A 63 -11.48 -22.10 -4.41
N CYS A 64 -10.93 -20.89 -4.27
CA CYS A 64 -11.45 -19.68 -4.93
C CYS A 64 -10.79 -19.37 -6.29
N GLY A 65 -9.91 -20.23 -6.81
CA GLY A 65 -9.24 -20.00 -8.10
C GLY A 65 -8.32 -18.77 -8.11
N HIS A 66 -7.70 -18.47 -6.96
CA HIS A 66 -6.83 -17.31 -6.76
C HIS A 66 -5.34 -17.65 -6.66
N SER A 67 -4.93 -18.90 -6.92
CA SER A 67 -3.50 -19.25 -6.98
C SER A 67 -2.77 -18.51 -8.11
N PHE A 68 -1.44 -18.37 -7.99
CA PHE A 68 -0.62 -17.89 -9.10
C PHE A 68 -0.78 -18.81 -10.33
N LYS A 69 -0.76 -18.21 -11.52
CA LYS A 69 -1.04 -18.93 -12.77
C LYS A 69 0.06 -19.92 -13.13
N ASN A 70 1.32 -19.52 -12.98
CA ASN A 70 2.47 -20.33 -13.38
C ASN A 70 3.10 -21.07 -12.19
N PHE A 71 2.92 -20.55 -10.98
CA PHE A 71 3.45 -21.13 -9.74
C PHE A 71 2.37 -21.39 -8.68
N PRO A 72 1.44 -22.34 -8.90
CA PRO A 72 0.31 -22.60 -7.99
C PRO A 72 0.70 -23.14 -6.60
N MET A 73 1.96 -23.51 -6.40
CA MET A 73 2.53 -23.87 -5.10
C MET A 73 3.02 -22.65 -4.29
N ALA A 74 3.13 -21.47 -4.91
CA ALA A 74 3.57 -20.28 -4.22
C ALA A 74 2.39 -19.60 -3.51
N LEU A 75 2.55 -19.31 -2.22
CA LEU A 75 1.51 -18.71 -1.39
C LEU A 75 1.42 -17.19 -1.65
N TYR A 76 2.56 -16.52 -1.69
CA TYR A 76 2.66 -15.07 -1.94
C TYR A 76 3.95 -14.71 -2.66
N ALA A 77 3.99 -13.47 -3.16
CA ALA A 77 5.20 -12.82 -3.67
C ALA A 77 5.72 -11.82 -2.65
N VAL A 78 7.04 -11.67 -2.56
CA VAL A 78 7.72 -10.68 -1.71
C VAL A 78 8.47 -9.68 -2.57
N ASP A 79 8.47 -8.43 -2.13
CA ASP A 79 9.39 -7.41 -2.62
C ASP A 79 9.63 -6.29 -1.60
N VAL A 80 10.73 -5.57 -1.78
CA VAL A 80 11.12 -4.41 -0.99
C VAL A 80 10.87 -3.18 -1.84
N THR A 81 10.03 -2.28 -1.32
CA THR A 81 9.75 -0.99 -1.93
C THR A 81 10.65 0.08 -1.33
N PHE A 82 11.27 0.89 -2.18
CA PHE A 82 12.04 2.07 -1.76
C PHE A 82 11.16 3.31 -1.80
N GLN A 83 11.06 4.00 -0.67
CA GLN A 83 10.42 5.30 -0.54
C GLN A 83 11.51 6.37 -0.43
N LYS A 84 11.53 7.30 -1.39
CA LYS A 84 12.47 8.42 -1.37
C LYS A 84 12.12 9.32 -0.18
N THR A 85 13.15 9.86 0.47
CA THR A 85 13.01 10.90 1.50
C THR A 85 13.91 12.08 1.18
N ASN A 86 13.75 13.18 1.91
CA ASN A 86 14.78 14.22 1.98
C ASN A 86 16.06 13.66 2.61
N ALA A 87 17.19 14.33 2.35
CA ALA A 87 18.44 14.00 3.02
C ALA A 87 18.27 14.23 4.53
N PRO A 88 18.59 13.23 5.38
CA PRO A 88 18.48 13.41 6.82
C PRO A 88 19.36 14.57 7.31
N VAL A 89 18.98 15.19 8.43
CA VAL A 89 19.85 16.10 9.17
C VAL A 89 20.81 15.24 9.99
N GLY A 90 22.09 15.63 10.07
CA GLY A 90 23.12 14.87 10.78
C GLY A 90 24.46 14.87 10.07
N SER A 91 25.41 14.12 10.62
CA SER A 91 26.73 13.87 10.03
C SER A 91 26.62 13.06 8.73
N PHE A 92 27.67 13.10 7.92
CA PHE A 92 27.74 12.29 6.70
C PHE A 92 27.54 10.79 6.98
N ALA A 93 28.08 10.28 8.09
CA ALA A 93 27.94 8.88 8.48
C ALA A 93 26.47 8.51 8.77
N GLU A 94 25.74 9.37 9.47
CA GLU A 94 24.31 9.16 9.78
C GLU A 94 23.45 9.22 8.51
N LYS A 95 23.69 10.19 7.63
CA LYS A 95 22.97 10.31 6.35
C LYS A 95 23.22 9.12 5.44
N LYS A 96 24.48 8.67 5.34
CA LYS A 96 24.91 7.56 4.48
C LYS A 96 24.12 6.27 4.76
N ARG A 97 23.67 6.07 6.00
CA ARG A 97 22.80 4.95 6.39
C ARG A 97 21.48 4.92 5.61
N PHE A 98 20.96 6.06 5.19
CA PHE A 98 19.70 6.15 4.43
C PHE A 98 19.91 6.22 2.92
N PHE A 99 21.16 6.29 2.45
CA PHE A 99 21.46 6.41 1.02
C PHE A 99 21.40 5.06 0.30
N SER A 100 20.49 4.92 -0.66
CA SER A 100 20.41 3.77 -1.55
C SER A 100 21.34 3.95 -2.75
N LYS A 101 22.40 3.14 -2.82
CA LYS A 101 23.31 3.12 -3.99
C LYS A 101 22.59 2.79 -5.30
N LYS A 102 21.60 1.89 -5.24
CA LYS A 102 20.79 1.45 -6.40
C LYS A 102 20.00 2.60 -7.01
N HIS A 103 19.48 3.52 -6.17
CA HIS A 103 18.61 4.61 -6.60
C HIS A 103 19.30 5.98 -6.63
N GLY A 104 20.51 6.10 -6.04
CA GLY A 104 21.22 7.38 -5.93
C GLY A 104 20.51 8.39 -5.03
N GLN A 105 19.67 7.93 -4.10
CA GLN A 105 18.77 8.78 -3.30
C GLN A 105 18.74 8.32 -1.84
N TYR A 106 18.45 9.26 -0.94
CA TYR A 106 18.10 8.94 0.44
C TYR A 106 16.67 8.41 0.51
N GLY A 107 16.46 7.46 1.40
CA GLY A 107 15.13 6.93 1.59
C GLY A 107 15.08 5.79 2.60
N LEU A 108 13.88 5.22 2.65
CA LEU A 108 13.53 4.08 3.47
C LEU A 108 13.12 2.92 2.57
N LYS A 109 13.19 1.72 3.12
CA LYS A 109 12.82 0.48 2.48
C LYS A 109 11.84 -0.28 3.35
N VAL A 110 10.81 -0.83 2.73
CA VAL A 110 9.82 -1.68 3.39
C VAL A 110 9.61 -2.92 2.57
N GLU A 111 9.77 -4.08 3.18
CA GLU A 111 9.33 -5.34 2.59
C GLU A 111 7.81 -5.47 2.69
N VAL A 112 7.18 -5.90 1.60
CA VAL A 112 5.77 -6.24 1.52
C VAL A 112 5.62 -7.67 0.98
N SER A 113 4.79 -8.48 1.65
CA SER A 113 4.35 -9.78 1.14
C SER A 113 2.92 -9.69 0.61
N VAL A 114 2.69 -10.12 -0.62
CA VAL A 114 1.43 -9.94 -1.36
C VAL A 114 0.95 -11.26 -1.96
N LEU A 115 -0.29 -11.61 -1.65
CA LEU A 115 -0.99 -12.78 -2.17
C LEU A 115 -1.34 -12.61 -3.66
N PRO A 116 -1.55 -13.72 -4.40
CA PRO A 116 -1.96 -13.66 -5.81
C PRO A 116 -3.32 -12.99 -6.07
N ASN A 117 -4.21 -12.93 -5.08
CA ASN A 117 -5.45 -12.15 -5.18
C ASN A 117 -5.21 -10.62 -5.09
N GLY A 118 -4.02 -10.19 -4.66
CA GLY A 118 -3.57 -8.81 -4.57
C GLY A 118 -3.59 -8.21 -3.16
N TYR A 119 -3.94 -8.99 -2.12
CA TYR A 119 -3.88 -8.51 -0.74
C TYR A 119 -2.48 -8.59 -0.15
N ALA A 120 -2.08 -7.54 0.55
CA ALA A 120 -0.89 -7.60 1.40
C ALA A 120 -1.21 -8.41 2.66
N ILE A 121 -0.23 -9.21 3.10
CA ILE A 121 -0.32 -10.04 4.32
C ILE A 121 0.81 -9.75 5.30
N ASN A 122 1.81 -8.97 4.87
CA ASN A 122 2.83 -8.44 5.75
C ASN A 122 3.41 -7.15 5.21
N VAL A 123 3.80 -6.30 6.14
CA VAL A 123 4.58 -5.09 5.93
C VAL A 123 5.57 -4.99 7.09
N THR A 124 6.86 -4.88 6.78
CA THR A 124 7.90 -4.71 7.80
C THR A 124 7.98 -3.26 8.27
N SER A 125 8.68 -3.04 9.38
CA SER A 125 9.11 -1.69 9.76
C SER A 125 10.07 -1.11 8.71
N ALA A 126 10.09 0.22 8.60
CA ALA A 126 10.96 0.88 7.65
C ALA A 126 12.45 0.68 7.99
N ALA A 127 13.17 0.09 7.05
CA ALA A 127 14.63 -0.05 7.09
C ALA A 127 15.32 1.11 6.36
N PRO A 128 16.54 1.49 6.76
CA PRO A 128 17.31 2.50 6.04
C PRO A 128 17.62 2.10 4.58
N GLY A 129 17.64 3.09 3.67
CA GLY A 129 17.84 2.86 2.24
C GLY A 129 19.16 2.19 1.84
N SER A 130 20.18 2.20 2.71
CA SER A 130 21.46 1.51 2.46
C SER A 130 21.40 0.00 2.69
N ILE A 131 20.41 -0.50 3.44
CA ILE A 131 20.26 -1.92 3.74
C ILE A 131 19.87 -2.67 2.47
N ALA A 132 20.47 -3.84 2.24
CA ALA A 132 20.18 -4.67 1.07
C ALA A 132 18.80 -5.29 1.19
N ASP A 133 18.08 -5.40 0.07
CA ASP A 133 16.72 -5.94 0.03
C ASP A 133 16.67 -7.37 0.60
N LEU A 134 17.70 -8.18 0.31
CA LEU A 134 17.86 -9.54 0.86
C LEU A 134 17.98 -9.55 2.39
N THR A 135 18.77 -8.64 2.96
CA THR A 135 18.97 -8.55 4.42
C THR A 135 17.66 -8.22 5.14
N ILE A 136 16.83 -7.33 4.57
CA ILE A 136 15.51 -7.02 5.13
C ILE A 136 14.63 -8.28 5.16
N CYS A 137 14.63 -9.07 4.09
CA CYS A 137 13.91 -10.35 4.06
C CYS A 137 14.47 -11.40 5.01
N GLU A 138 15.79 -11.43 5.22
CA GLU A 138 16.43 -12.35 6.16
C GLU A 138 16.11 -12.00 7.62
N GLU A 139 16.00 -10.71 7.95
CA GLU A 139 15.57 -10.24 9.28
C GLU A 139 14.08 -10.55 9.53
N ASN A 140 13.26 -10.59 8.47
CA ASN A 140 11.84 -10.93 8.53
C ASN A 140 11.55 -12.45 8.40
N GLU A 141 12.56 -13.31 8.50
CA GLU A 141 12.43 -14.76 8.30
C GLU A 141 11.37 -15.39 9.19
N GLY A 142 11.26 -14.98 10.46
CA GLY A 142 10.30 -15.55 11.41
C GLY A 142 8.85 -15.49 10.92
N PHE A 143 8.46 -14.37 10.31
CA PHE A 143 7.15 -14.24 9.67
C PHE A 143 7.00 -15.21 8.51
N HIS A 144 8.01 -15.32 7.65
CA HIS A 144 7.96 -16.20 6.47
C HIS A 144 7.90 -17.68 6.84
N LEU A 145 8.66 -18.12 7.85
CA LEU A 145 8.64 -19.51 8.32
C LEU A 145 7.24 -19.90 8.83
N VAL A 146 6.61 -19.03 9.62
CA VAL A 146 5.25 -19.26 10.13
C VAL A 146 4.23 -19.28 8.99
N MET A 147 4.27 -18.30 8.09
CA MET A 147 3.26 -18.20 7.03
C MET A 147 3.38 -19.25 5.93
N LEU A 148 4.59 -19.72 5.64
CA LEU A 148 4.81 -20.73 4.60
C LEU A 148 4.60 -22.14 5.11
N ALA A 149 4.60 -22.38 6.42
CA ALA A 149 4.32 -23.69 6.98
C ALA A 149 2.96 -24.22 6.50
N LYS A 150 2.95 -25.43 5.95
CA LYS A 150 1.71 -26.12 5.60
C LYS A 150 0.94 -26.40 6.87
N ARG A 151 -0.36 -26.13 6.81
CA ARG A 151 -1.28 -26.54 7.87
C ARG A 151 -1.54 -28.06 7.81
N PRO A 152 -2.04 -28.68 8.90
CA PRO A 152 -2.36 -30.11 8.89
C PRO A 152 -3.34 -30.52 7.78
N ASP A 153 -4.32 -29.67 7.47
CA ASP A 153 -5.27 -29.88 6.36
C ASP A 153 -4.64 -29.68 4.97
N GLU A 154 -3.46 -29.07 4.91
CA GLU A 154 -2.72 -28.74 3.69
C GLU A 154 -1.58 -29.70 3.38
N GLU A 155 -1.16 -30.55 4.33
CA GLU A 155 -0.05 -31.50 4.14
C GLU A 155 -0.31 -32.51 3.01
N SER A 156 -1.57 -32.93 2.87
CA SER A 156 -2.01 -33.85 1.81
C SER A 156 -2.10 -33.19 0.43
N MET A 157 -1.99 -31.87 0.34
CA MET A 157 -2.09 -31.16 -0.93
C MET A 157 -0.83 -31.39 -1.77
N HIS A 158 -1.00 -32.08 -2.91
CA HIS A 158 0.06 -32.22 -3.89
C HIS A 158 0.48 -30.85 -4.42
N ASP A 159 1.77 -30.54 -4.30
CA ASP A 159 2.36 -29.30 -4.80
C ASP A 159 3.38 -29.52 -5.91
N ASN A 160 4.03 -30.70 -5.96
CA ASN A 160 5.04 -31.14 -6.95
C ASN A 160 5.96 -30.01 -7.42
N GLY A 161 6.22 -29.07 -6.53
CA GLY A 161 6.72 -27.76 -6.88
C GLY A 161 8.21 -27.71 -6.70
N ARG A 162 8.86 -26.76 -7.38
CA ARG A 162 10.31 -26.54 -7.22
C ARG A 162 10.69 -26.47 -5.74
N HIS A 163 11.79 -27.12 -5.37
CA HIS A 163 12.31 -27.19 -3.99
C HIS A 163 11.40 -27.88 -2.95
N GLN A 164 10.42 -28.69 -3.37
CA GLN A 164 9.56 -29.44 -2.43
C GLN A 164 10.35 -30.42 -1.56
N GLU A 165 11.25 -31.21 -2.15
CA GLU A 165 12.03 -32.22 -1.41
C GLU A 165 12.87 -31.61 -0.29
N GLN A 166 13.35 -30.37 -0.49
CA GLN A 166 14.13 -29.61 0.49
C GLN A 166 13.25 -28.98 1.57
N HIS A 167 11.96 -28.75 1.28
CA HIS A 167 11.02 -28.06 2.16
C HIS A 167 9.61 -28.69 2.09
N PRO A 168 9.44 -29.96 2.49
CA PRO A 168 8.20 -30.71 2.27
C PRO A 168 6.99 -30.12 3.00
N GLY A 169 7.22 -29.58 4.20
CA GLY A 169 6.21 -28.93 5.05
C GLY A 169 6.00 -27.44 4.76
N SER A 170 6.50 -26.91 3.65
CA SER A 170 6.41 -25.47 3.34
C SER A 170 5.83 -25.22 1.95
N TRP A 171 4.92 -24.25 1.85
CA TRP A 171 4.60 -23.58 0.60
C TRP A 171 5.77 -22.74 0.09
N ALA A 172 5.73 -22.37 -1.19
CA ALA A 172 6.77 -21.53 -1.78
C ALA A 172 6.44 -20.04 -1.68
N LEU A 173 7.46 -19.19 -1.79
CA LEU A 173 7.30 -17.75 -2.03
C LEU A 173 7.95 -17.36 -3.37
N LEU A 174 7.42 -16.34 -4.04
CA LEU A 174 8.05 -15.76 -5.23
C LEU A 174 8.84 -14.50 -4.85
N ALA A 175 10.10 -14.39 -5.29
CA ALA A 175 10.93 -13.22 -5.02
C ALA A 175 11.66 -12.73 -6.29
N ASP A 176 12.17 -11.50 -6.26
CA ASP A 176 12.93 -10.94 -7.39
C ASP A 176 14.30 -11.60 -7.56
N LYS A 177 14.93 -11.36 -8.70
CA LYS A 177 16.32 -11.79 -8.97
C LYS A 177 17.31 -11.24 -7.95
N GLY A 178 16.99 -10.13 -7.28
CA GLY A 178 17.80 -9.56 -6.19
C GLY A 178 17.90 -10.43 -4.94
N TYR A 179 16.96 -11.37 -4.72
CA TYR A 179 16.88 -12.20 -3.52
C TYR A 179 17.54 -13.57 -3.67
N GLN A 180 18.42 -13.71 -4.67
CA GLN A 180 19.25 -14.90 -4.83
C GLN A 180 20.05 -15.14 -3.55
N GLY A 181 19.82 -16.29 -2.90
CA GLY A 181 20.36 -16.63 -1.58
C GLY A 181 19.26 -17.00 -0.59
N LEU A 182 18.05 -16.46 -0.76
CA LEU A 182 16.90 -16.71 0.12
C LEU A 182 16.49 -18.20 0.15
N GLN A 183 16.75 -18.93 -0.93
CA GLN A 183 16.54 -20.38 -1.03
C GLN A 183 17.33 -21.22 -0.01
N ARG A 184 18.33 -20.63 0.67
CA ARG A 184 19.08 -21.32 1.73
C ARG A 184 18.28 -21.46 3.03
N ARG A 185 17.26 -20.61 3.21
CA ARG A 185 16.48 -20.49 4.45
C ARG A 185 14.99 -20.75 4.23
N LEU A 186 14.46 -20.35 3.08
CA LEU A 186 13.05 -20.43 2.72
C LEU A 186 12.87 -21.16 1.39
N ARG A 187 11.68 -21.72 1.14
CA ARG A 187 11.30 -22.26 -0.18
C ARG A 187 11.04 -21.14 -1.20
N ALA A 188 12.07 -20.38 -1.53
CA ALA A 188 11.99 -19.23 -2.42
C ALA A 188 12.21 -19.61 -3.89
N ILE A 189 11.33 -19.11 -4.76
CA ILE A 189 11.45 -19.22 -6.22
C ILE A 189 11.86 -17.84 -6.75
N THR A 190 13.08 -17.76 -7.30
CA THR A 190 13.67 -16.55 -7.86
C THR A 190 14.06 -16.76 -9.32
N PRO A 191 14.05 -15.69 -10.15
CA PRO A 191 14.57 -15.77 -11.52
C PRO A 191 16.03 -16.19 -11.57
N THR A 192 16.39 -17.08 -12.49
CA THR A 192 17.77 -17.50 -12.74
C THR A 192 18.64 -16.31 -13.16
N LYS A 193 19.82 -16.19 -12.54
CA LYS A 193 20.83 -15.19 -12.90
C LYS A 193 21.61 -15.67 -14.11
N LYS A 194 21.93 -14.72 -15.01
CA LYS A 194 22.84 -14.96 -16.13
C LYS A 194 24.22 -15.36 -15.55
N PRO A 195 24.84 -16.46 -16.01
CA PRO A 195 26.19 -16.80 -15.59
C PRO A 195 27.20 -15.75 -16.08
N PRO A 196 28.34 -15.55 -15.40
CA PRO A 196 29.38 -14.64 -15.86
C PRO A 196 29.81 -15.00 -17.30
N GLY A 197 29.71 -14.05 -18.23
CA GLY A 197 30.09 -14.24 -19.65
C GLY A 197 29.16 -15.13 -20.49
N GLY A 198 28.28 -15.94 -19.89
CA GLY A 198 27.36 -16.83 -20.61
C GLY A 198 25.96 -16.25 -20.79
N MET A 199 25.07 -16.89 -21.55
CA MET A 199 23.67 -16.48 -21.72
C MET A 199 22.72 -17.40 -20.95
N LEU A 200 21.52 -16.91 -20.66
CA LEU A 200 20.43 -17.79 -20.22
C LEU A 200 19.93 -18.58 -21.41
N SER A 201 19.60 -19.85 -21.19
CA SER A 201 18.89 -20.68 -22.14
C SER A 201 17.47 -20.15 -22.38
N SER A 202 16.86 -20.54 -23.50
CA SER A 202 15.48 -20.16 -23.83
C SER A 202 14.48 -20.61 -22.76
N SER A 203 14.70 -21.78 -22.14
CA SER A 203 13.84 -22.28 -21.06
C SER A 203 13.94 -21.44 -19.78
N GLU A 204 15.15 -21.00 -19.42
CA GLU A 204 15.37 -20.12 -18.27
C GLU A 204 14.79 -18.72 -18.48
N LEU A 205 14.86 -18.19 -19.72
CA LEU A 205 14.21 -16.92 -20.06
C LEU A 205 12.69 -17.01 -19.89
N VAL A 206 12.07 -18.06 -20.46
CA VAL A 206 10.63 -18.31 -20.31
C VAL A 206 10.25 -18.49 -18.84
N GLN A 207 11.06 -19.20 -18.05
CA GLN A 207 10.80 -19.37 -16.62
C GLN A 207 10.89 -18.04 -15.86
N ASN A 208 11.90 -17.22 -16.15
CA ASN A 208 12.07 -15.89 -15.56
C ASN A 208 10.88 -14.98 -15.86
N ASP A 209 10.36 -15.02 -17.09
CA ASP A 209 9.20 -14.24 -17.50
C ASP A 209 7.93 -14.70 -16.77
N LYS A 210 7.75 -16.01 -16.58
CA LYS A 210 6.65 -16.56 -15.78
C LYS A 210 6.71 -16.07 -14.32
N ILE A 211 7.90 -16.08 -13.71
CA ILE A 211 8.08 -15.60 -12.32
C ILE A 211 7.76 -14.10 -12.24
N ALA A 212 8.29 -13.31 -13.17
CA ALA A 212 8.05 -11.87 -13.22
C ALA A 212 6.56 -11.54 -13.45
N SER A 213 5.86 -12.32 -14.27
CA SER A 213 4.44 -12.17 -14.55
C SER A 213 3.59 -12.42 -13.31
N ASP A 214 3.85 -13.52 -12.58
CA ASP A 214 3.09 -13.87 -11.37
C ASP A 214 3.39 -12.89 -10.22
N ARG A 215 4.61 -12.38 -10.08
CA ARG A 215 4.96 -11.40 -9.04
C ARG A 215 4.35 -10.01 -9.25
N LYS A 216 4.10 -9.59 -10.50
CA LYS A 216 3.68 -8.21 -10.80
C LYS A 216 2.16 -8.06 -10.75
N SER A 217 1.65 -7.51 -9.65
CA SER A 217 0.29 -6.96 -9.63
C SER A 217 0.28 -5.55 -10.24
N LYS A 218 -0.43 -5.38 -11.36
CA LYS A 218 -0.70 -4.05 -11.96
C LYS A 218 -1.96 -3.40 -11.39
N LYS A 219 -2.54 -3.96 -10.32
CA LYS A 219 -3.75 -3.42 -9.71
C LYS A 219 -3.40 -2.15 -8.93
N ARG A 220 -4.13 -1.08 -9.20
CA ARG A 220 -4.03 0.18 -8.48
C ARG A 220 -5.30 0.38 -7.67
N ILE A 221 -5.14 0.75 -6.41
CA ILE A 221 -6.20 1.25 -5.56
C ILE A 221 -5.82 2.67 -5.14
N THR A 222 -6.80 3.57 -5.15
CA THR A 222 -6.68 4.92 -4.59
C THR A 222 -7.45 4.94 -3.28
N VAL A 223 -6.87 5.57 -2.26
CA VAL A 223 -7.51 5.73 -0.95
C VAL A 223 -7.67 7.21 -0.68
N ALA A 224 -8.89 7.66 -0.41
CA ALA A 224 -9.15 9.00 0.10
C ALA A 224 -9.41 8.90 1.61
N LEU A 225 -8.71 9.73 2.38
CA LEU A 225 -8.79 9.81 3.83
C LEU A 225 -9.51 11.09 4.21
N THR A 226 -10.17 11.16 5.36
CA THR A 226 -10.79 12.41 5.82
C THR A 226 -10.64 12.48 7.33
N THR A 227 -10.20 13.62 7.85
CA THR A 227 -9.94 13.83 9.27
C THR A 227 -10.26 15.24 9.71
N ASN A 228 -10.57 15.46 10.98
CA ASN A 228 -10.72 16.80 11.50
C ASN A 228 -9.38 17.54 11.62
N ALA A 229 -9.47 18.86 11.83
CA ALA A 229 -8.27 19.68 11.93
C ALA A 229 -7.31 19.33 13.06
N ALA A 230 -7.82 18.64 14.08
CA ALA A 230 -7.03 18.17 15.20
C ALA A 230 -6.43 16.77 14.97
N GLY A 231 -6.79 16.06 13.90
CA GLY A 231 -6.41 14.65 13.70
C GLY A 231 -7.08 13.69 14.71
N THR A 232 -8.03 14.15 15.51
CA THR A 232 -8.68 13.36 16.57
C THR A 232 -9.94 12.64 16.11
N LYS A 233 -10.49 13.00 14.96
CA LYS A 233 -11.68 12.35 14.38
C LYS A 233 -11.46 12.09 12.90
N SER A 234 -11.35 10.82 12.57
CA SER A 234 -11.29 10.32 11.18
C SER A 234 -12.67 9.93 10.69
N ILE A 235 -12.86 10.02 9.39
CA ILE A 235 -13.94 9.34 8.67
C ILE A 235 -13.33 8.10 8.02
N ASP A 236 -14.14 7.06 7.90
CA ASP A 236 -13.73 5.80 7.29
C ASP A 236 -13.10 6.05 5.90
N PRO A 237 -11.96 5.43 5.58
CA PRO A 237 -11.31 5.60 4.30
C PRO A 237 -12.20 5.20 3.13
N LEU A 238 -12.16 6.01 2.08
CA LEU A 238 -12.80 5.75 0.80
C LEU A 238 -11.83 5.01 -0.12
N PHE A 239 -12.19 3.83 -0.58
CA PHE A 239 -11.39 3.03 -1.51
C PHE A 239 -11.90 3.19 -2.95
N ILE A 240 -10.97 3.29 -3.90
CA ILE A 240 -11.30 3.48 -5.31
C ILE A 240 -10.45 2.55 -6.16
N GLY A 241 -11.10 1.62 -6.85
CA GLY A 241 -10.42 0.67 -7.75
C GLY A 241 -10.91 0.78 -9.19
N THR A 242 -10.35 -0.05 -10.07
CA THR A 242 -10.76 -0.09 -11.48
C THR A 242 -11.99 -0.95 -11.75
N ALA A 243 -12.33 -1.86 -10.83
CA ALA A 243 -13.38 -2.85 -11.01
C ALA A 243 -14.56 -2.55 -10.11
N ALA A 244 -15.77 -2.37 -10.67
CA ALA A 244 -17.00 -2.15 -9.90
C ALA A 244 -17.28 -3.30 -8.91
N LYS A 245 -17.08 -4.54 -9.36
CA LYS A 245 -17.02 -5.72 -8.48
C LYS A 245 -15.57 -6.18 -8.40
N SER A 246 -14.88 -5.77 -7.33
CA SER A 246 -13.50 -6.20 -7.16
C SER A 246 -13.46 -7.68 -6.82
N ARG A 247 -12.73 -8.47 -7.62
CA ARG A 247 -12.51 -9.90 -7.37
C ARG A 247 -11.82 -10.18 -6.04
N CYS A 248 -11.16 -9.18 -5.44
CA CYS A 248 -10.56 -9.33 -4.12
C CYS A 248 -11.63 -9.52 -3.02
N CYS A 249 -12.86 -9.03 -3.21
CA CYS A 249 -13.91 -9.15 -2.20
C CYS A 249 -14.50 -10.57 -2.08
N GLY A 250 -14.00 -11.56 -2.83
CA GLY A 250 -14.37 -12.97 -2.63
C GLY A 250 -15.86 -13.27 -2.80
N GLY A 251 -16.56 -12.49 -3.63
CA GLY A 251 -18.01 -12.59 -3.83
C GLY A 251 -18.86 -11.72 -2.89
N GLN A 252 -18.27 -11.17 -1.82
CA GLN A 252 -18.92 -10.25 -0.88
C GLN A 252 -18.89 -8.81 -1.42
N THR A 253 -19.81 -7.97 -0.96
CA THR A 253 -19.77 -6.54 -1.28
C THR A 253 -18.76 -5.78 -0.39
N PRO A 254 -18.19 -4.66 -0.85
CA PRO A 254 -17.34 -3.82 -0.01
C PRO A 254 -18.00 -3.37 1.29
N ALA A 255 -19.31 -3.10 1.25
CA ALA A 255 -20.11 -2.75 2.42
C ALA A 255 -20.19 -3.91 3.43
N GLU A 256 -20.36 -5.16 2.97
CA GLU A 256 -20.30 -6.36 3.83
C GLU A 256 -18.93 -6.56 4.47
N LEU A 257 -17.86 -6.08 3.82
CA LEU A 257 -16.50 -6.08 4.35
C LEU A 257 -16.19 -4.82 5.18
N GLY A 258 -17.18 -3.94 5.36
CA GLY A 258 -17.12 -2.76 6.20
C GLY A 258 -16.25 -1.64 5.65
N PHE A 259 -16.18 -1.44 4.32
CA PHE A 259 -15.49 -0.28 3.75
C PHE A 259 -16.22 0.31 2.53
N ASP A 260 -16.13 1.63 2.40
CA ASP A 260 -16.69 2.35 1.26
C ASP A 260 -15.78 2.17 0.04
N TYR A 261 -16.37 1.71 -1.06
CA TYR A 261 -15.64 1.41 -2.28
C TYR A 261 -16.36 1.91 -3.51
N TYR A 262 -15.62 2.61 -4.36
CA TYR A 262 -16.08 3.10 -5.64
C TYR A 262 -15.19 2.56 -6.75
N ALA A 263 -15.72 2.56 -7.97
CA ALA A 263 -14.94 2.16 -9.13
C ALA A 263 -14.99 3.20 -10.23
N SER A 264 -13.83 3.50 -10.80
CA SER A 264 -13.69 4.32 -12.00
C SER A 264 -12.82 3.59 -13.02
N LYS A 265 -12.95 3.92 -14.31
CA LYS A 265 -12.21 3.24 -15.39
C LYS A 265 -10.68 3.18 -15.16
N LYS A 266 -10.12 4.16 -14.44
CA LYS A 266 -8.67 4.26 -14.17
C LYS A 266 -8.30 3.99 -12.71
N GLY A 267 -9.25 3.66 -11.83
CA GLY A 267 -8.99 3.50 -10.39
C GLY A 267 -8.41 4.77 -9.78
N ARG A 268 -8.98 5.91 -10.18
CA ARG A 268 -8.67 7.26 -9.69
C ARG A 268 -9.97 7.91 -9.23
N VAL A 269 -9.87 8.88 -8.32
CA VAL A 269 -11.03 9.72 -7.98
C VAL A 269 -11.47 10.50 -9.23
N ASP A 270 -12.78 10.64 -9.39
CA ASP A 270 -13.46 11.53 -10.34
C ASP A 270 -14.54 12.32 -9.60
N SER A 271 -15.14 13.28 -10.29
CA SER A 271 -16.14 14.18 -9.71
C SER A 271 -17.37 13.45 -9.20
N ASP A 272 -17.81 12.39 -9.87
CA ASP A 272 -18.98 11.62 -9.47
C ASP A 272 -18.74 10.92 -8.12
N ILE A 273 -17.55 10.33 -7.95
CA ILE A 273 -17.13 9.70 -6.68
C ILE A 273 -17.06 10.74 -5.55
N VAL A 274 -16.50 11.92 -5.81
CA VAL A 274 -16.39 12.97 -4.78
C VAL A 274 -17.75 13.47 -4.33
N ASN A 275 -18.69 13.69 -5.25
CA ASN A 275 -20.03 14.17 -4.89
C ASN A 275 -20.84 13.09 -4.15
N SER A 276 -20.73 11.82 -4.58
CA SER A 276 -21.36 10.70 -3.86
C SER A 276 -20.85 10.59 -2.42
N TYR A 277 -19.53 10.76 -2.24
CA TYR A 277 -18.91 10.75 -0.92
C TYR A 277 -19.35 11.96 -0.07
N LEU A 278 -19.44 13.15 -0.67
CA LEU A 278 -19.94 14.36 -0.02
C LEU A 278 -21.38 14.21 0.49
N GLU A 279 -22.25 13.56 -0.29
CA GLU A 279 -23.64 13.28 0.08
C GLU A 279 -23.72 12.32 1.27
N ALA A 280 -23.00 11.20 1.19
CA ALA A 280 -22.93 10.23 2.29
C ALA A 280 -22.40 10.88 3.58
N LEU A 281 -21.35 11.71 3.45
CA LEU A 281 -20.81 12.49 4.55
C LEU A 281 -21.86 13.48 5.11
N ASN A 282 -22.62 14.15 4.23
CA ASN A 282 -23.65 15.09 4.64
C ASN A 282 -24.74 14.41 5.48
N VAL A 283 -25.24 13.26 5.03
CA VAL A 283 -26.21 12.43 5.77
C VAL A 283 -25.66 12.06 7.14
N LYS A 284 -24.45 11.51 7.20
CA LYS A 284 -23.77 11.14 8.47
C LYS A 284 -23.62 12.32 9.42
N MET A 285 -23.32 13.51 8.91
CA MET A 285 -23.20 14.72 9.74
C MET A 285 -24.56 15.26 10.19
N ALA A 286 -25.59 15.14 9.35
CA ALA A 286 -26.96 15.49 9.70
C ALA A 286 -27.52 14.60 10.83
N GLU A 287 -27.34 13.28 10.72
CA GLU A 287 -27.72 12.32 11.76
C GLU A 287 -27.04 12.60 13.10
N GLN A 288 -25.79 13.07 13.07
CA GLN A 288 -25.04 13.45 14.26
C GLN A 288 -25.39 14.85 14.79
N GLY A 289 -26.27 15.60 14.12
CA GLY A 289 -26.56 16.99 14.47
C GLY A 289 -25.35 17.93 14.32
N ARG A 290 -24.38 17.56 13.47
CA ARG A 290 -23.10 18.28 13.32
C ARG A 290 -23.06 19.05 12.00
N LYS A 291 -22.43 20.23 12.03
CA LYS A 291 -22.07 20.99 10.83
C LYS A 291 -20.56 21.00 10.67
N VAL A 292 -20.09 20.80 9.45
CA VAL A 292 -18.68 20.63 9.16
C VAL A 292 -18.26 21.42 7.93
N LEU A 293 -17.11 22.08 8.04
CA LEU A 293 -16.44 22.72 6.92
C LEU A 293 -15.40 21.74 6.35
N MET A 294 -15.41 21.59 5.05
CA MET A 294 -14.56 20.71 4.29
C MET A 294 -13.74 21.46 3.26
N LEU A 295 -12.43 21.21 3.25
CA LEU A 295 -11.51 21.83 2.31
C LEU A 295 -11.12 20.84 1.23
N LEU A 296 -11.18 21.26 -0.03
CA LEU A 296 -10.75 20.49 -1.20
C LEU A 296 -9.83 21.33 -2.08
N ASP A 297 -8.86 20.69 -2.72
CA ASP A 297 -8.03 21.35 -3.73
C ASP A 297 -8.82 21.58 -5.05
N ASN A 298 -8.17 22.24 -6.00
CA ASN A 298 -8.73 22.54 -7.32
C ASN A 298 -8.47 21.47 -8.37
N ALA A 299 -8.13 20.25 -7.97
CA ALA A 299 -7.99 19.15 -8.91
C ALA A 299 -9.33 18.94 -9.66
N PRO A 300 -9.29 18.64 -10.98
CA PRO A 300 -10.49 18.41 -11.76
C PRO A 300 -11.48 17.39 -11.14
N PRO A 301 -11.01 16.28 -10.53
CA PRO A 301 -11.90 15.34 -9.85
C PRO A 301 -12.65 15.88 -8.63
N HIS A 302 -12.24 17.01 -8.07
CA HIS A 302 -12.87 17.55 -6.86
C HIS A 302 -14.01 18.52 -7.19
N LEU A 303 -14.43 18.64 -8.46
CA LEU A 303 -15.57 19.47 -8.85
C LEU A 303 -16.81 19.07 -8.06
N VAL A 304 -17.40 20.02 -7.33
CA VAL A 304 -18.65 19.82 -6.59
C VAL A 304 -19.80 20.25 -7.49
N PHE A 305 -20.79 19.38 -7.69
CA PHE A 305 -21.94 19.71 -8.53
C PHE A 305 -22.91 20.63 -7.78
N GLU A 306 -23.53 21.58 -8.49
CA GLU A 306 -24.54 22.47 -7.90
C GLU A 306 -25.76 21.68 -7.39
N THR A 307 -26.02 20.52 -8.01
CA THR A 307 -27.11 19.62 -7.65
C THR A 307 -26.82 18.76 -6.42
N THR A 308 -25.60 18.75 -5.88
CA THR A 308 -25.22 17.92 -4.73
C THR A 308 -25.82 18.52 -3.44
N PRO A 309 -26.76 17.83 -2.77
CA PRO A 309 -27.53 18.40 -1.66
C PRO A 309 -26.72 18.39 -0.35
N LEU A 310 -26.10 19.52 -0.01
CA LEU A 310 -25.28 19.65 1.19
C LEU A 310 -25.89 20.64 2.20
N SER A 311 -26.44 20.12 3.30
CA SER A 311 -27.07 20.88 4.40
C SER A 311 -26.16 21.08 5.62
N ASN A 312 -25.31 20.09 5.88
CA ASN A 312 -24.48 19.94 7.07
C ASN A 312 -22.99 19.92 6.73
N VAL A 313 -22.63 19.69 5.48
CA VAL A 313 -21.26 19.82 4.95
C VAL A 313 -21.17 21.10 4.12
N ARG A 314 -20.21 21.96 4.44
CA ARG A 314 -19.87 23.12 3.60
C ARG A 314 -18.53 22.85 2.95
N VAL A 315 -18.46 22.88 1.63
CA VAL A 315 -17.19 22.72 0.89
C VAL A 315 -16.58 24.08 0.58
N LYS A 316 -15.27 24.20 0.77
CA LYS A 316 -14.47 25.35 0.33
C LYS A 316 -13.29 24.87 -0.50
N LYS A 317 -13.17 25.48 -1.68
CA LYS A 317 -12.04 25.29 -2.57
C LYS A 317 -10.87 26.13 -2.15
N LEU A 318 -9.69 25.55 -2.28
CA LEU A 318 -8.42 26.23 -2.09
C LEU A 318 -8.15 27.16 -3.32
N PRO A 319 -7.31 28.20 -3.24
CA PRO A 319 -6.98 29.07 -4.39
C PRO A 319 -6.40 28.36 -5.65
N PRO A 320 -6.63 28.87 -6.90
CA PRO A 320 -6.08 28.29 -8.16
C PRO A 320 -4.57 28.52 -8.38
N ASN A 321 -3.92 27.72 -9.25
CA ASN A 321 -2.49 27.81 -9.67
C ASN A 321 -1.43 27.59 -8.58
N THR A 322 -1.44 26.40 -8.00
CA THR A 322 -0.55 26.01 -6.91
C THR A 322 0.71 25.21 -7.32
N THR A 323 0.95 24.98 -8.62
CA THR A 323 1.86 23.91 -9.09
C THR A 323 3.36 24.21 -9.11
N ASN A 324 3.83 25.47 -9.00
CA ASN A 324 5.28 25.78 -8.97
C ASN A 324 5.74 26.60 -7.74
N THR A 325 4.80 27.03 -6.89
CA THR A 325 5.13 27.78 -5.66
C THR A 325 4.24 27.37 -4.48
N THR A 326 3.54 26.22 -4.55
CA THR A 326 2.38 26.00 -3.66
C THR A 326 1.95 24.54 -3.47
N ALA A 327 2.80 23.70 -2.86
CA ALA A 327 2.28 22.56 -2.08
C ALA A 327 1.43 23.02 -0.85
N PHE A 328 1.20 24.33 -0.71
CA PHE A 328 0.73 25.04 0.46
C PHE A 328 -0.80 25.00 0.70
N LEU A 329 -1.57 24.07 0.16
CA LEU A 329 -3.02 24.02 0.44
C LEU A 329 -3.55 22.58 0.65
N GLN A 330 -2.77 21.55 0.35
CA GLN A 330 -3.14 20.14 0.48
C GLN A 330 -2.51 19.49 1.72
N LEU A 331 -3.28 19.41 2.80
CA LEU A 331 -2.89 18.97 4.15
C LEU A 331 -2.17 17.63 4.31
N GLN A 332 -2.30 16.71 3.36
CA GLN A 332 -1.95 15.30 3.55
C GLN A 332 -1.22 14.68 2.36
N ASP A 333 -0.65 15.50 1.48
CA ASP A 333 0.36 15.00 0.54
C ASP A 333 1.75 14.89 1.21
N ALA A 334 1.88 15.28 2.49
CA ALA A 334 3.12 15.29 3.27
C ALA A 334 3.75 13.89 3.37
N GLU A 335 4.98 13.74 2.86
CA GLU A 335 5.80 12.55 3.07
C GLU A 335 6.58 12.65 4.39
N SER A 336 6.82 11.47 4.98
CA SER A 336 7.62 11.20 6.19
C SER A 336 9.02 11.80 6.17
#